data_AF-A0A975U0C4-F1
#
_entry.id   AF-A0A975U0C4-F1
#
_cell.length_a   1.000
_cell.length_b   1.000
_cell.length_c   1.000
_cell.angle_alpha   90.00
_cell.angle_beta   90.00
_cell.angle_gamma   90.00
#
_symmetry.space_group_name_H-M   'P 1'
#
loop_
_entity.id
_entity.type
_entity.pdbx_description
1 polymer ?
#
loop_
_entity_poly.entity_id
_entity_poly.type
_entity_poly.pdbx_seq_one_letter_code
_entity_poly.pdbx_strand_id
1 'polypeptide(L)'
;MAFDPRNLGVLAYAAGFSLWQYRSTSDDASSVAAPGHFDPVAAMLRPDDLVLVSAPDRGLILRILSVSGGSVTTAELAAGPPPEPPLPPPDTLLDESGAPILTEAGEALRLE
;
A
#
# COMPACT_ATOMS: atom_id res chain seq x y z
N MET A 1 -22.38 -4.68 -4.74
CA MET A 1 -21.04 -4.23 -5.16
C MET A 1 -20.59 -5.18 -6.24
N ALA A 2 -20.29 -4.67 -7.42
CA ALA A 2 -20.08 -5.50 -8.60
C ALA A 2 -18.97 -4.88 -9.43
N PHE A 3 -17.92 -5.65 -9.65
CA PHE A 3 -16.86 -5.31 -10.57
C PHE A 3 -17.41 -5.07 -11.99
N ASP A 4 -17.00 -3.97 -12.62
CA ASP A 4 -17.34 -3.66 -14.01
C ASP A 4 -16.09 -3.79 -14.91
N PRO A 5 -16.01 -4.82 -15.76
CA PRO A 5 -14.85 -5.03 -16.63
C PRO A 5 -14.60 -3.86 -17.60
N ARG A 6 -15.63 -3.06 -17.92
CA ARG A 6 -15.49 -1.90 -18.82
C ARG A 6 -14.65 -0.78 -18.20
N ASN A 7 -14.54 -0.76 -16.88
CA ASN A 7 -13.77 0.24 -16.16
C ASN A 7 -12.32 -0.21 -15.90
N LEU A 8 -11.96 -1.45 -16.26
CA LEU A 8 -10.60 -1.96 -16.19
C LEU A 8 -9.89 -1.77 -17.53
N GLY A 9 -8.71 -1.16 -17.52
CA GLY A 9 -7.87 -1.02 -18.71
C GLY A 9 -6.40 -1.27 -18.40
N VAL A 10 -5.68 -1.89 -19.33
CA VAL A 10 -4.22 -2.01 -19.24
C VAL A 10 -3.57 -0.70 -19.68
N LEU A 11 -2.63 -0.19 -18.89
CA LEU A 11 -1.84 1.00 -19.19
C LEU A 11 -0.50 0.63 -19.81
N ALA A 12 0.19 -0.36 -19.24
CA ALA A 12 1.51 -0.77 -19.68
C ALA A 12 1.80 -2.22 -19.30
N TYR A 13 2.73 -2.83 -20.04
CA TYR A 13 3.32 -4.11 -19.71
C TYR A 13 4.84 -4.01 -19.88
N ALA A 14 5.58 -4.22 -18.79
CA ALA A 14 7.04 -4.15 -18.78
C ALA A 14 7.61 -4.92 -17.58
N ALA A 15 8.88 -5.32 -17.66
CA ALA A 15 9.62 -5.94 -16.55
C ALA A 15 8.92 -7.12 -15.84
N GLY A 16 8.06 -7.86 -16.55
CA GLY A 16 7.36 -9.02 -15.99
C GLY A 16 6.06 -8.73 -15.23
N PHE A 17 5.60 -7.47 -15.19
CA PHE A 17 4.29 -7.11 -14.63
C PHE A 17 3.47 -6.22 -15.57
N SER A 18 2.16 -6.20 -15.34
CA SER A 18 1.21 -5.32 -16.01
C SER A 18 0.76 -4.21 -15.06
N LEU A 19 0.69 -2.99 -15.57
CA LEU A 19 0.06 -1.87 -14.89
C LEU A 19 -1.35 -1.68 -15.45
N TRP A 20 -2.34 -1.71 -14.57
CA TRP A 20 -3.75 -1.55 -14.87
C TRP A 20 -4.29 -0.26 -14.27
N GLN A 21 -5.37 0.25 -14.83
CA GLN A 21 -6.22 1.26 -14.23
C GLN A 21 -7.62 0.68 -14.02
N TYR A 22 -8.24 1.00 -12.88
CA TYR A 22 -9.62 0.66 -12.60
C TYR A 22 -10.36 1.87 -12.02
N ARG A 23 -11.52 2.19 -12.59
CA ARG A 23 -12.40 3.25 -12.07
C ARG A 23 -13.65 2.66 -11.46
N SER A 24 -13.86 2.87 -10.17
CA SER A 24 -15.13 2.61 -9.51
C SER A 24 -15.97 3.87 -9.47
N THR A 25 -17.26 3.76 -9.83
CA THR A 25 -18.22 4.87 -9.73
C THR A 25 -19.17 4.75 -8.55
N SER A 26 -19.27 3.56 -7.93
CA SER A 26 -20.22 3.27 -6.86
C SER A 26 -19.61 2.64 -5.61
N ASP A 27 -18.52 1.89 -5.76
CA ASP A 27 -17.89 1.16 -4.68
C ASP A 27 -16.69 1.96 -4.15
N ASP A 28 -16.64 2.20 -2.84
CA ASP A 28 -15.53 2.86 -2.17
C ASP A 28 -14.26 2.02 -2.21
N ALA A 29 -13.11 2.64 -1.96
CA ALA A 29 -11.79 2.05 -2.02
C ALA A 29 -11.65 0.75 -1.21
N SER A 30 -12.22 0.70 0.00
CA SER A 30 -12.19 -0.51 0.85
C SER A 30 -12.97 -1.68 0.24
N SER A 31 -14.04 -1.37 -0.50
CA SER A 31 -14.85 -2.38 -1.17
C SER A 31 -14.16 -2.91 -2.42
N VAL A 32 -13.53 -2.02 -3.20
CA VAL A 32 -12.72 -2.40 -4.36
C VAL A 32 -11.48 -3.21 -3.95
N ALA A 33 -10.89 -2.92 -2.79
CA ALA A 33 -9.74 -3.65 -2.24
C ALA A 33 -10.11 -5.00 -1.59
N ALA A 34 -11.40 -5.31 -1.46
CA ALA A 34 -11.84 -6.53 -0.82
C ALA A 34 -11.41 -7.77 -1.64
N PRO A 35 -11.01 -8.87 -0.97
CA PRO A 35 -10.72 -10.13 -1.66
C PRO A 35 -11.89 -10.55 -2.54
N GLY A 36 -11.60 -11.06 -3.74
CA GLY A 36 -12.63 -11.50 -4.67
C GLY A 36 -13.17 -10.43 -5.62
N HIS A 37 -12.91 -9.13 -5.37
CA HIS A 37 -13.42 -8.05 -6.23
C HIS A 37 -12.98 -8.20 -7.70
N PHE A 38 -11.75 -8.69 -7.93
CA PHE A 38 -11.17 -8.88 -9.26
C PHE A 38 -11.28 -10.31 -9.80
N ASP A 39 -11.99 -11.22 -9.13
CA ASP A 39 -12.20 -12.61 -9.60
C ASP A 39 -12.75 -12.71 -11.03
N PRO A 40 -13.69 -11.85 -11.48
CA PRO A 40 -14.23 -11.93 -12.84
C PRO A 40 -13.18 -11.77 -13.94
N VAL A 41 -12.01 -11.20 -13.64
CA VAL A 41 -10.89 -10.98 -14.56
C VAL A 41 -9.63 -11.75 -14.17
N ALA A 42 -9.74 -12.75 -13.30
CA ALA A 42 -8.62 -13.56 -12.84
C ALA A 42 -7.76 -14.12 -14.00
N ALA A 43 -8.38 -14.51 -15.12
CA ALA A 43 -7.67 -15.04 -16.28
C ALA A 43 -6.76 -14.01 -16.98
N MET A 44 -6.95 -12.71 -16.74
CA MET A 44 -6.15 -11.63 -17.31
C MET A 44 -5.03 -11.14 -16.40
N LEU A 45 -5.19 -11.34 -15.08
CA LEU A 45 -4.27 -10.84 -14.06
C LEU A 45 -3.17 -11.85 -13.75
N ARG A 46 -2.03 -11.34 -13.31
CA ARG A 46 -0.92 -12.15 -12.81
C ARG A 46 -0.48 -11.66 -11.43
N PRO A 47 0.09 -12.53 -10.59
CA PRO A 47 0.83 -12.08 -9.42
C PRO A 47 1.81 -10.97 -9.81
N ASP A 48 1.96 -9.97 -8.94
CA ASP A 48 2.78 -8.77 -9.12
C ASP A 48 2.27 -7.70 -10.10
N ASP A 49 1.15 -7.92 -10.77
CA ASP A 49 0.44 -6.85 -11.46
C ASP A 49 0.03 -5.75 -10.46
N LEU A 50 0.02 -4.50 -10.94
CA LEU A 50 -0.42 -3.34 -10.18
C LEU A 50 -1.70 -2.76 -10.77
N VAL A 51 -2.65 -2.38 -9.91
CA VAL A 51 -3.90 -1.74 -10.32
C VAL A 51 -3.99 -0.37 -9.66
N LEU A 52 -3.99 0.68 -10.48
CA LEU A 52 -4.29 2.04 -10.05
C LEU A 52 -5.80 2.19 -9.96
N VAL A 53 -6.33 2.28 -8.74
CA VAL A 53 -7.77 2.37 -8.49
C VAL A 53 -8.15 3.82 -8.22
N SER A 54 -9.18 4.30 -8.91
CA SER A 54 -9.91 5.52 -8.56
C SER A 54 -11.29 5.14 -8.05
N ALA A 55 -11.54 5.30 -6.75
CA ALA A 55 -12.85 5.13 -6.14
C ALA A 55 -13.46 6.50 -5.75
N PRO A 56 -14.77 6.57 -5.42
CA PRO A 56 -15.42 7.83 -5.07
C PRO A 56 -14.84 8.51 -3.82
N ASP A 57 -14.40 7.74 -2.83
CA ASP A 57 -13.86 8.23 -1.56
C ASP A 57 -12.36 8.56 -1.63
N ARG A 58 -11.55 7.72 -2.29
CA ARG A 58 -10.11 7.92 -2.48
C ARG A 58 -9.52 7.10 -3.64
N GLY A 59 -8.27 7.41 -3.99
CA GLY A 59 -7.43 6.57 -4.83
C GLY A 59 -6.58 5.60 -4.01
N LEU A 60 -6.24 4.45 -4.60
CA LEU A 60 -5.31 3.48 -4.03
C LEU A 60 -4.57 2.73 -5.13
N ILE A 61 -3.45 2.11 -4.76
CA ILE A 61 -2.69 1.21 -5.63
C ILE A 61 -2.82 -0.19 -5.03
N LEU A 62 -3.29 -1.15 -5.81
CA LEU A 62 -3.37 -2.54 -5.39
C LEU A 62 -2.27 -3.35 -6.09
N ARG A 63 -1.59 -4.22 -5.34
CA ARG A 63 -0.78 -5.30 -5.92
C ARG A 63 -1.58 -6.58 -5.93
N ILE A 64 -1.56 -7.30 -7.05
CA ILE A 64 -2.06 -8.66 -7.14
C ILE A 64 -1.08 -9.58 -6.41
N LEU A 65 -1.50 -10.17 -5.30
CA LEU A 65 -0.66 -11.09 -4.52
C LEU A 65 -0.70 -12.51 -5.09
N SER A 66 -1.88 -12.97 -5.48
CA SER A 66 -2.06 -14.31 -6.02
C SER A 66 -3.27 -14.37 -6.94
N VAL A 67 -3.19 -15.29 -7.91
CA VAL A 67 -4.30 -15.68 -8.78
C VAL A 67 -4.33 -17.20 -8.79
N SER A 68 -5.37 -17.80 -8.21
CA SER A 68 -5.49 -19.26 -8.09
C SER A 68 -6.94 -19.69 -8.12
N GLY A 69 -7.27 -20.70 -8.94
CA GLY A 69 -8.63 -21.23 -9.01
C GLY A 69 -9.70 -20.22 -9.45
N GLY A 70 -9.31 -19.15 -10.14
CA GLY A 70 -10.21 -18.04 -10.49
C GLY A 70 -10.36 -16.97 -9.40
N SER A 71 -9.70 -17.15 -8.25
CA SER A 71 -9.71 -16.17 -7.16
C SER A 71 -8.46 -15.29 -7.18
N VAL A 72 -8.66 -14.00 -6.93
CA VAL A 72 -7.64 -12.96 -6.91
C VAL A 72 -7.51 -12.39 -5.50
N THR A 73 -6.31 -12.42 -4.96
CA THR A 73 -5.97 -11.75 -3.69
C THR A 73 -5.19 -10.48 -3.98
N THR A 74 -5.57 -9.38 -3.35
CA THR A 74 -4.91 -8.08 -3.49
C THR A 74 -4.42 -7.54 -2.16
N ALA A 75 -3.39 -6.70 -2.20
CA ALA A 75 -3.01 -5.85 -1.08
C ALA A 75 -2.88 -4.40 -1.53
N GLU A 76 -3.36 -3.49 -0.69
CA GLU A 76 -3.10 -2.06 -0.86
C GLU A 76 -1.61 -1.79 -0.65
N LEU A 77 -1.00 -1.11 -1.62
CA LEU A 77 0.37 -0.63 -1.54
C LEU A 77 0.39 0.57 -0.59
N ALA A 78 0.52 0.28 0.69
CA ALA A 78 0.68 1.29 1.72
C ALA A 78 2.15 1.74 1.81
N ALA A 79 2.38 2.95 2.33
CA ALA A 79 3.69 3.29 2.83
C ALA A 79 4.09 2.24 3.88
N GLY A 80 5.33 1.76 3.82
CA GLY A 80 5.89 1.01 4.94
C GLY A 80 5.80 1.86 6.22
N PRO A 81 5.87 1.23 7.40
CA PRO A 81 6.02 2.02 8.62
C PRO A 81 7.19 2.98 8.42
N PRO A 82 7.07 4.26 8.85
CA PRO A 82 8.20 5.16 8.81
C PRO A 82 9.40 4.44 9.44
N PRO A 83 10.60 4.57 8.85
CA PRO A 83 11.78 3.91 9.41
C PRO A 83 11.84 4.26 10.89
N GLU A 84 11.89 3.23 11.74
CA GLU A 84 12.00 3.43 13.18
C GLU A 84 13.18 4.39 13.42
N PRO A 85 12.99 5.50 14.17
CA PRO A 85 14.10 6.38 14.45
C PRO A 85 15.24 5.54 15.03
N PRO A 86 16.49 5.77 14.59
CA PRO A 86 17.62 5.03 15.14
C PRO A 86 17.56 5.13 16.66
N LEU A 87 17.61 3.98 17.34
CA LEU A 87 17.56 3.95 18.79
C LEU A 87 18.57 4.98 19.33
N PRO A 88 18.16 5.88 20.23
CA PRO A 88 19.11 6.77 20.87
C PRO A 88 20.17 5.88 21.53
N PRO A 89 21.46 6.23 21.45
CA PRO A 89 22.46 5.35 22.04
C PRO A 89 22.24 5.23 23.56
N PRO A 90 22.76 4.17 24.20
CA PRO A 90 22.35 3.78 25.56
C PRO A 90 22.51 4.88 26.61
N ASP A 91 23.51 5.76 26.45
CA ASP A 91 23.84 6.82 27.40
C ASP A 91 23.08 8.13 27.14
N THR A 92 22.13 8.13 26.21
CA THR A 92 21.29 9.28 25.92
C THR A 92 20.29 9.52 27.04
N LEU A 93 20.25 10.76 27.53
CA LEU A 93 19.24 11.18 28.50
C LEU A 93 17.89 11.33 27.81
N LEU A 94 16.88 10.67 28.38
CA LEU A 94 15.50 10.69 27.91
C LEU A 94 14.62 11.48 28.88
N ASP A 95 13.59 12.13 28.34
CA ASP A 95 12.53 12.74 29.13
C ASP A 95 11.51 11.69 29.63
N GLU A 96 10.48 12.16 30.36
CA GLU A 96 9.41 11.30 30.89
C GLU A 96 8.55 10.60 29.82
N SER A 97 8.62 11.06 28.57
CA SER A 97 7.95 10.45 27.42
C SER A 97 8.83 9.44 26.69
N GLY A 98 10.10 9.33 27.07
CA GLY A 98 11.09 8.46 26.42
C GLY A 98 11.77 9.10 25.20
N ALA A 99 11.60 10.41 24.98
CA ALA A 99 12.25 11.14 23.89
C ALA A 99 13.63 11.67 24.31
N PRO A 100 14.63 11.75 23.40
CA PRO A 100 15.95 12.26 23.73
C PRO A 100 15.92 13.74 24.10
N ILE A 101 16.51 14.07 25.24
CA ILE A 101 16.74 15.46 25.65
C ILE A 101 17.82 16.04 24.74
N LEU A 102 17.54 17.18 24.12
CA LEU A 102 18.45 17.81 23.15
C LEU A 102 19.23 18.97 23.80
N THR A 103 20.47 19.16 23.36
CA THR A 103 21.24 20.39 23.62
C THR A 103 20.67 21.55 22.79
N GLU A 104 21.11 22.78 23.08
CA GLU A 104 20.79 23.97 22.25
C GLU A 104 21.22 23.82 20.78
N ALA A 105 22.19 22.93 20.48
CA ALA A 105 22.62 22.60 19.13
C ALA A 105 21.76 21.52 18.45
N GLY A 106 20.78 20.95 19.15
CA GLY A 106 19.89 19.89 18.65
C GLY A 106 20.47 18.48 18.75
N GLU A 107 21.58 18.29 19.48
CA GLU A 107 22.19 16.97 19.69
C GLU A 107 21.66 16.28 20.95
N ALA A 108 21.52 14.95 20.92
CA ALA A 108 21.06 14.19 22.07
C ALA A 108 22.06 14.24 23.23
N LEU A 109 21.62 14.76 24.38
CA LEU A 109 22.40 14.91 25.61
C LEU A 109 22.81 13.53 26.16
N ARG A 110 24.06 13.40 26.62
CA ARG A 110 24.66 12.14 27.10
C ARG A 110 25.06 12.23 28.56
N LEU A 111 25.02 11.09 29.24
CA LEU A 111 25.78 10.87 30.48
C LEU A 111 27.25 10.65 30.10
N GLU A 112 28.17 11.41 30.70
CA GLU A 112 29.62 11.18 30.57
C GLU A 112 30.08 9.96 31.37
#